data_AF-A0AAV4BKX8-F1
#
_entry.id   AF-A0AAV4BKX8-F1
#
_cell.length_a   1.000
_cell.length_b   1.000
_cell.length_c   1.000
_cell.angle_alpha   90.00
_cell.angle_beta   90.00
_cell.angle_gamma   90.00
#
_symmetry.space_group_name_H-M   'P 1'
#
loop_
_entity.id
_entity.type
_entity.pdbx_description
1 polymer ?
#
loop_
_entity_poly.entity_id
_entity_poly.type
_entity_poly.pdbx_seq_one_letter_code
_entity_poly.pdbx_strand_id
1 'polypeptide(L)'
;MRALSLETRYGREYALEYSDGSSTGGAGNGGYGIYFLWPDGSTTRICGSEGDWTCCYECELMAVTECLRVVIEKQREGAALPVVVIFTDCRVWCKPSEVLKVKVWERRCC
;
A
#
# COMPACT_ATOMS: atom_id res chain seq x y z
N MET A 1 2.43 -11.22 12.01
CA MET A 1 1.20 -12.00 11.75
C MET A 1 1.53 -12.98 10.62
N ARG A 2 1.32 -14.30 10.79
CA ARG A 2 1.85 -15.34 9.88
C ARG A 2 1.02 -15.41 8.59
N ALA A 3 1.64 -15.47 7.42
CA ALA A 3 0.98 -15.56 6.10
C ALA A 3 -0.18 -16.58 6.01
N LEU A 4 -0.10 -17.68 6.77
CA LEU A 4 -1.17 -18.67 6.96
C LEU A 4 -2.53 -18.08 7.39
N SER A 5 -2.57 -17.00 8.19
CA SER A 5 -3.83 -16.37 8.60
C SER A 5 -4.50 -15.53 7.51
N LEU A 6 -3.73 -15.11 6.49
CA LEU A 6 -4.25 -14.32 5.37
C LEU A 6 -4.88 -15.24 4.32
N GLU A 7 -4.21 -16.34 3.96
CA GLU A 7 -4.75 -17.36 3.05
C GLU A 7 -6.07 -17.95 3.54
N THR A 8 -6.17 -18.21 4.84
CA THR A 8 -7.40 -18.75 5.45
C THR A 8 -8.55 -17.73 5.45
N ARG A 9 -8.23 -16.42 5.45
CA ARG A 9 -9.22 -15.34 5.60
C ARG A 9 -9.67 -14.75 4.25
N TYR A 10 -8.82 -14.78 3.23
CA TYR A 10 -9.07 -14.13 1.94
C TYR A 10 -8.86 -15.06 0.72
N GLY A 11 -8.52 -16.34 0.93
CA GLY A 11 -8.15 -17.24 -0.17
C GLY A 11 -6.79 -16.87 -0.79
N ARG A 12 -6.57 -17.22 -2.06
CA ARG A 12 -5.35 -16.83 -2.82
C ARG A 12 -5.49 -15.49 -3.56
N GLU A 13 -6.60 -14.77 -3.38
CA GLU A 13 -6.96 -13.60 -4.18
C GLU A 13 -6.64 -12.28 -3.46
N TYR A 14 -5.43 -12.16 -2.92
CA TYR A 14 -5.00 -10.91 -2.27
C TYR A 14 -3.61 -10.48 -2.76
N ALA A 15 -3.41 -9.16 -2.87
CA ALA A 15 -2.08 -8.60 -3.00
C ALA A 15 -1.55 -8.22 -1.60
N LEU A 16 -0.26 -8.46 -1.38
CA LEU A 16 0.45 -7.89 -0.23
C LEU A 16 1.18 -6.65 -0.70
N GLU A 17 1.07 -5.58 0.07
CA GLU A 17 1.79 -4.34 -0.17
C GLU A 17 2.62 -3.99 1.07
N TYR A 18 3.86 -3.59 0.86
CA TYR A 18 4.76 -3.12 1.90
C TYR A 18 5.20 -1.71 1.54
N SER A 19 4.89 -0.76 2.43
CA SER A 19 5.22 0.66 2.30
C SER A 19 6.18 1.10 3.39
N ASP A 20 7.07 2.02 3.03
CA ASP A 20 7.97 2.70 3.96
C ASP A 20 8.23 4.13 3.45
N GLY A 21 8.18 5.09 4.36
CA GLY A 21 8.44 6.50 4.12
C GLY A 21 9.62 6.98 4.95
N SER A 22 10.63 7.52 4.28
CA SER A 22 11.87 7.94 4.94
C SER A 22 12.18 9.40 4.67
N SER A 23 12.59 10.13 5.71
CA SER A 23 13.14 11.48 5.57
C SER A 23 14.38 11.66 6.44
N THR A 24 15.26 12.59 6.06
CA THR A 24 16.52 12.85 6.79
C THR A 24 16.34 13.56 8.15
N GLY A 25 15.09 13.77 8.59
CA GLY A 25 14.75 14.53 9.81
C GLY A 25 14.63 16.03 9.58
N GLY A 26 13.66 16.68 10.24
CA GLY A 26 13.28 18.08 9.95
C GLY A 26 12.54 18.22 8.62
N ALA A 27 12.41 19.44 8.11
CA ALA A 27 11.93 19.68 6.75
C ALA A 27 13.09 19.49 5.76
N GLY A 28 13.51 18.23 5.60
CA GLY A 28 14.62 17.81 4.74
C GLY A 28 14.14 17.02 3.54
N ASN A 29 15.07 16.33 2.89
CA ASN A 29 14.76 15.47 1.76
C ASN A 29 14.14 14.17 2.25
N GLY A 30 13.11 13.72 1.55
CA GLY A 30 12.47 12.45 1.85
C GLY A 30 11.84 11.83 0.62
N GLY A 31 11.35 10.62 0.81
CA GLY A 31 10.76 9.83 -0.24
C GLY A 31 10.09 8.60 0.32
N TYR A 32 9.54 7.81 -0.59
CA TYR A 32 8.79 6.63 -0.25
C TYR A 32 9.22 5.44 -1.11
N GLY A 33 8.97 4.25 -0.59
CA GLY A 33 9.07 3.00 -1.31
C GLY A 33 7.82 2.18 -1.08
N ILE A 34 7.32 1.54 -2.15
CA ILE A 34 6.28 0.53 -2.08
C ILE A 34 6.69 -0.73 -2.84
N TYR A 35 6.29 -1.87 -2.30
CA TYR A 35 6.54 -3.18 -2.87
C TYR A 35 5.26 -4.01 -2.83
N PHE A 36 4.79 -4.43 -4.01
CA PHE A 36 3.67 -5.36 -4.16
C PHE A 36 4.18 -6.77 -4.42
N LEU A 37 3.55 -7.74 -3.73
CA LEU A 37 3.51 -9.14 -4.13
C LEU A 37 2.07 -9.47 -4.57
N TRP A 38 1.90 -9.69 -5.87
CA TRP A 38 0.61 -9.96 -6.48
C TRP A 38 0.19 -11.43 -6.31
N PRO A 39 -1.12 -11.75 -6.45
CA PRO A 39 -1.63 -13.12 -6.36
C PRO A 39 -0.95 -14.13 -7.30
N ASP A 40 -0.52 -13.66 -8.48
CA ASP A 40 0.16 -14.47 -9.50
C ASP A 40 1.66 -14.68 -9.18
N GLY A 41 2.14 -14.16 -8.05
CA GLY A 41 3.53 -14.20 -7.63
C GLY A 41 4.41 -13.14 -8.28
N SER A 42 3.88 -12.32 -9.19
CA SER A 42 4.62 -11.21 -9.76
C SER A 42 4.82 -10.10 -8.71
N THR A 43 5.81 -9.24 -8.96
CA THR A 43 6.20 -8.19 -8.02
C THR A 43 6.27 -6.84 -8.71
N THR A 44 5.86 -5.79 -8.01
CA THR A 44 6.02 -4.41 -8.48
C THR A 44 6.71 -3.59 -7.40
N ARG A 45 7.76 -2.86 -7.77
CA ARG A 45 8.48 -1.94 -6.88
C ARG A 45 8.40 -0.55 -7.43
N ILE A 46 7.97 0.40 -6.61
CA ILE A 46 7.89 1.81 -6.96
C ILE A 46 8.55 2.61 -5.84
N CYS A 47 9.30 3.64 -6.20
CA CYS A 47 9.86 4.58 -5.26
C CYS A 47 9.78 5.99 -5.83
N GLY A 48 9.57 6.97 -4.96
CA GLY A 48 9.46 8.37 -5.32
C GLY A 48 10.17 9.27 -4.32
N SER A 49 10.44 10.49 -4.76
CA SER A 49 10.97 11.56 -3.91
C SER A 49 9.83 12.53 -3.62
N GLU A 50 9.63 12.87 -2.34
CA GLU A 50 8.71 13.92 -1.91
C GLU A 50 9.37 15.31 -1.95
N GLY A 51 10.68 15.34 -2.21
CA GLY A 51 11.44 16.56 -2.43
C GLY A 51 12.00 17.12 -1.13
N ASP A 52 12.48 18.36 -1.22
CA ASP A 52 13.03 19.11 -0.10
C ASP A 52 11.85 19.66 0.71
N TRP A 53 11.91 19.59 2.05
CA TRP A 53 10.87 20.03 3.00
C TRP A 53 9.73 19.05 3.27
N THR A 54 10.05 17.77 3.48
CA THR A 54 9.06 16.76 3.92
C THR A 54 9.39 16.20 5.31
N CYS A 55 8.37 15.83 6.07
CA CYS A 55 8.51 15.06 7.30
C CYS A 55 8.27 13.55 7.05
N CYS A 56 8.73 12.71 7.99
CA CYS A 56 8.58 11.26 7.87
C CYS A 56 7.11 10.83 7.73
N TYR A 57 6.17 11.50 8.40
CA TYR A 57 4.75 11.16 8.29
C TYR A 57 4.14 11.44 6.91
N GLU A 58 4.62 12.49 6.22
CA GLU A 58 4.21 12.81 4.85
C GLU A 58 4.75 11.76 3.87
N CYS A 59 6.02 11.37 4.03
CA CYS A 59 6.61 10.30 3.23
C CYS A 59 5.83 8.98 3.37
N GLU A 60 5.43 8.63 4.60
CA GLU A 60 4.59 7.45 4.88
C GLU A 60 3.21 7.54 4.24
N LEU A 61 2.56 8.71 4.35
CA LEU A 61 1.25 8.94 3.74
C LEU A 61 1.32 8.84 2.21
N MET A 62 2.41 9.31 1.62
CA MET A 62 2.65 9.25 0.18
C MET A 62 2.91 7.83 -0.30
N ALA A 63 3.64 7.01 0.47
CA ALA A 63 3.77 5.59 0.22
C ALA A 63 2.39 4.90 0.12
N VAL A 64 1.53 5.11 1.12
CA VAL A 64 0.18 4.54 1.14
C VAL A 64 -0.67 5.08 -0.01
N THR A 65 -0.60 6.38 -0.29
CA THR A 65 -1.36 7.03 -1.38
C THR A 65 -0.98 6.44 -2.74
N GLU A 66 0.31 6.24 -2.98
CA GLU A 66 0.80 5.64 -4.22
C GLU A 66 0.40 4.18 -4.33
N CYS A 67 0.42 3.41 -3.23
CA CYS A 67 -0.15 2.08 -3.19
C CYS A 67 -1.61 2.09 -3.66
N LEU A 68 -2.46 2.99 -3.13
CA LEU A 68 -3.86 3.08 -3.53
C LEU A 68 -4.02 3.43 -5.01
N ARG A 69 -3.19 4.33 -5.54
CA ARG A 69 -3.18 4.69 -6.97
C ARG A 69 -2.94 3.46 -7.85
N VAL A 70 -1.90 2.68 -7.54
CA VAL A 70 -1.53 1.46 -8.29
C VAL A 70 -2.64 0.41 -8.24
N VAL A 71 -3.27 0.24 -7.08
CA VAL A 71 -4.40 -0.70 -6.92
C VAL A 71 -5.58 -0.29 -7.79
N ILE A 72 -5.94 1.00 -7.80
CA ILE A 72 -7.02 1.53 -8.65
C ILE A 72 -6.68 1.34 -10.13
N GLU A 73 -5.43 1.56 -10.54
CA GLU A 73 -5.00 1.35 -11.93
C GLU A 73 -5.08 -0.12 -12.33
N LYS A 74 -4.61 -1.04 -11.48
CA LYS A 74 -4.72 -2.48 -11.73
C LYS A 74 -6.18 -2.94 -11.85
N GLN A 75 -7.08 -2.39 -11.04
CA GLN A 75 -8.51 -2.67 -11.16
C GLN A 75 -9.08 -2.16 -12.50
N ARG A 76 -8.69 -0.96 -12.93
CA ARG A 76 -9.08 -0.40 -14.25
C ARG A 76 -8.56 -1.23 -15.42
N GLU A 77 -7.42 -1.89 -15.27
CA GLU A 77 -6.87 -2.87 -16.22
C GLU A 77 -7.62 -4.22 -16.22
N GLY A 78 -8.63 -4.38 -15.35
CA GLY A 78 -9.45 -5.60 -15.24
C GLY A 78 -8.91 -6.64 -14.27
N ALA A 79 -7.92 -6.31 -13.43
CA ALA A 79 -7.45 -7.24 -12.41
C ALA A 79 -8.55 -7.49 -11.35
N ALA A 80 -8.91 -8.76 -11.16
CA ALA A 80 -9.78 -9.19 -10.07
C ALA A 80 -9.00 -9.15 -8.75
N LEU A 81 -8.84 -7.95 -8.19
CA LEU A 81 -8.19 -7.70 -6.90
C LEU A 81 -9.24 -7.37 -5.84
N PRO A 82 -9.85 -8.37 -5.17
CA PRO A 82 -10.87 -8.11 -4.17
C PRO A 82 -10.29 -7.57 -2.85
N VAL A 83 -8.99 -7.81 -2.57
CA VAL A 83 -8.33 -7.45 -1.32
C VAL A 83 -6.86 -7.07 -1.54
N VAL A 84 -6.44 -5.96 -0.93
CA VAL A 84 -5.03 -5.57 -0.79
C VAL A 84 -4.73 -5.42 0.70
N VAL A 85 -3.63 -6.03 1.14
CA VAL A 85 -3.17 -6.00 2.54
C VAL A 85 -1.94 -5.10 2.59
N ILE A 86 -2.11 -3.92 3.16
CA ILE A 86 -1.08 -2.88 3.31
C ILE A 86 -0.32 -3.12 4.61
N PHE A 87 1.01 -3.19 4.54
CA PHE A 87 1.93 -3.23 5.66
C PHE A 87 2.73 -1.93 5.69
N THR A 88 2.48 -1.11 6.71
CA THR A 88 3.26 0.08 7.07
C THR A 88 3.72 -0.06 8.52
N ASP A 89 4.91 0.45 8.84
CA ASP A 89 5.42 0.52 10.21
C ASP A 89 5.09 1.86 10.90
N CYS A 90 4.45 2.78 10.17
CA CYS A 90 4.01 4.07 10.71
C CYS A 90 2.73 3.95 11.54
N ARG A 91 2.91 4.01 12.87
CA ARG A 91 1.83 3.89 13.87
C ARG A 91 0.79 5.01 13.83
N VAL A 92 1.11 6.14 13.22
CA VAL A 92 0.18 7.26 13.07
C VAL A 92 -0.96 6.89 12.12
N TRP A 93 -0.66 6.11 11.09
CA TRP A 93 -1.60 5.75 10.04
C TRP A 93 -2.28 4.39 10.26
N CYS A 94 -1.63 3.49 10.99
CA CYS A 94 -2.19 2.18 11.32
C CYS A 94 -1.91 1.83 12.79
N LYS A 95 -2.96 1.54 13.56
CA LYS A 95 -2.77 0.88 14.86
C LYS A 95 -2.20 -0.53 14.61
N PRO A 96 -1.27 -1.05 15.43
CA PRO A 96 -0.57 -2.33 15.20
C PRO A 96 -1.46 -3.58 15.03
N SER A 97 -2.77 -3.47 15.26
CA SER A 97 -3.76 -4.54 15.17
C SER A 97 -4.68 -4.44 13.95
N GLU A 98 -4.56 -3.40 13.11
CA GLU A 98 -5.53 -3.12 12.05
C GLU A 98 -4.93 -3.31 10.66
N VAL A 99 -5.48 -4.27 9.93
CA VAL A 99 -5.30 -4.40 8.48
C VAL A 99 -6.25 -3.40 7.83
N LEU A 100 -5.72 -2.41 7.12
CA LEU A 100 -6.51 -1.54 6.26
C LEU A 100 -7.10 -2.37 5.12
N LYS A 101 -8.39 -2.69 5.24
CA LYS A 101 -9.16 -3.29 4.14
C LYS A 101 -9.67 -2.18 3.24
N VAL A 102 -9.01 -2.00 2.11
CA VAL A 102 -9.53 -1.11 1.07
C VAL A 102 -10.44 -1.92 0.16
N LYS A 103 -11.76 -1.77 0.35
CA LYS A 103 -12.76 -2.29 -0.57
C LYS A 103 -13.23 -1.13 -1.44
N VAL A 104 -12.65 -0.98 -2.62
CA VAL A 104 -13.09 0.02 -3.60
C VAL A 104 -14.42 -0.46 -4.19
N TRP A 105 -15.49 0.31 -3.99
CA TRP A 105 -16.79 0.03 -4.59
C TRP A 105 -16.88 0.75 -5.94
N GLU A 106 -16.99 0.01 -7.03
CA GLU A 106 -17.47 0.57 -8.30
C GLU A 106 -18.99 0.75 -8.22
N ARG A 107 -19.48 2.00 -8.25
CA ARG A 107 -20.85 2.24 -8.69
C ARG A 107 -20.87 1.99 -10.20
N ARG A 108 -21.49 0.88 -10.63
CA ARG A 108 -21.96 0.75 -12.00
C ARG A 108 -23.02 1.83 -12.21
N CYS A 109 -22.69 2.89 -12.95
CA CYS A 109 -23.69 3.76 -13.52
C CYS A 109 -24.42 2.95 -14.58
N CYS A 110 -25.71 2.71 -14.35
CA CYS A 110 -26.66 2.16 -15.33
C CYS A 110 -26.79 3.11 -16.52
#